data_AF-A0A644Z9V3-F1
#
_entry.id   AF-A0A644Z9V3-F1
#
_cell.length_a   1.000
_cell.length_b   1.000
_cell.length_c   1.000
_cell.angle_alpha   90.00
_cell.angle_beta   90.00
_cell.angle_gamma   90.00
#
_symmetry.space_group_name_H-M   'P 1'
#
loop_
_entity.id
_entity.type
_entity.pdbx_description
1 polymer ?
#
loop_
_entity_poly.entity_id
_entity_poly.type
_entity_poly.pdbx_seq_one_letter_code
_entity_poly.pdbx_strand_id
1 'polypeptide(L)'
;MKKYVLVIVVLTGLILFFGYGRVEKPSQTSSAVEGKNTDTSSVGTTQQPNQTSSTNNALQIKTYDDETHKTIQYGELVFSFESVGSYHIVSDTQWDSSETFKCEIDGGAKLPVTRMAITIKAIENPNLTDMESIISWLSDMSSNYEQIKLYSNVADDSGIISLYYVTGGGLTYYVASYNDAYYLIESDYSMLDIYLFKDYHSTNYEVNNQEIQCADSFSATVHETISYDDSKAEYDIAQGKEGTNFSAELSLNEKYQYTLALKNEHGEILLTLSGNASSLNEIVDFSDVNVDGYLDVQVLELEGTMNNSYVLYTWDESTGNFDRVVCDEMLSNIEVHDGYLLNWVRVDAQSRVMQKFAWEGNTLIKVSEESCEAEIIS
;
A
#
# COMPACT_ATOMS: atom_id res chain seq x y z
N MET A 1 35.05 -8.43 -21.39
CA MET A 1 34.06 -9.53 -21.54
C MET A 1 33.24 -9.58 -20.27
N LYS A 2 32.07 -8.93 -20.29
CA LYS A 2 31.14 -8.90 -19.15
C LYS A 2 30.38 -10.23 -19.12
N LYS A 3 30.47 -10.95 -18.00
CA LYS A 3 29.68 -12.16 -17.77
C LYS A 3 28.35 -11.73 -17.15
N TYR A 4 27.27 -11.94 -17.88
CA TYR A 4 25.91 -11.84 -17.34
C TYR A 4 25.67 -13.06 -16.45
N VAL A 5 25.39 -12.81 -15.16
CA VAL A 5 24.84 -13.83 -14.26
C VAL A 5 23.33 -13.64 -14.31
N LEU A 6 22.66 -14.67 -14.81
CA LEU A 6 21.21 -14.81 -14.83
C LEU A 6 20.75 -15.04 -13.38
N VAL A 7 20.15 -14.04 -12.75
CA VAL A 7 19.48 -14.18 -11.46
C VAL A 7 18.02 -14.51 -11.75
N ILE A 8 17.62 -15.73 -11.44
CA ILE A 8 16.23 -16.18 -11.47
C ILE A 8 15.61 -15.74 -10.15
N VAL A 9 14.76 -14.73 -10.18
CA VAL A 9 13.91 -14.34 -9.05
C VAL A 9 12.64 -15.17 -9.12
N VAL A 10 12.41 -16.02 -8.12
CA VAL A 10 11.14 -16.74 -7.93
C VAL A 10 10.30 -15.89 -6.99
N LEU A 11 9.28 -15.24 -7.53
CA LEU A 11 8.29 -14.49 -6.76
C LEU A 11 7.30 -15.47 -6.11
N THR A 12 7.31 -15.55 -4.78
CA THR A 12 6.20 -16.13 -4.00
C THR A 12 5.33 -15.00 -3.47
N GLY A 13 4.29 -14.65 -4.21
CA GLY A 13 3.19 -13.83 -3.71
C GLY A 13 2.29 -14.68 -2.84
N LEU A 14 2.16 -14.33 -1.55
CA LEU A 14 1.27 -14.98 -0.60
C LEU A 14 0.45 -13.89 0.09
N ILE A 15 -0.68 -13.54 -0.52
CA ILE A 15 -1.71 -12.66 0.05
C ILE A 15 -2.49 -13.49 1.08
N LEU A 16 -2.29 -13.20 2.37
CA LEU A 16 -3.07 -13.81 3.46
C LEU A 16 -4.37 -13.02 3.66
N PHE A 17 -5.50 -13.68 3.38
CA PHE A 17 -6.84 -13.24 3.76
C PHE A 17 -7.21 -13.81 5.13
N PHE A 18 -7.46 -12.95 6.11
CA PHE A 18 -8.20 -13.31 7.31
C PHE A 18 -9.69 -13.06 7.09
N GLY A 19 -10.51 -14.08 7.39
CA GLY A 19 -11.96 -13.97 7.48
C GLY A 19 -12.47 -14.53 8.80
N TYR A 20 -13.48 -13.87 9.39
CA TYR A 20 -14.45 -14.39 10.36
C TYR A 20 -15.62 -13.38 10.38
N GLY A 21 -16.91 -13.69 10.47
CA GLY A 21 -17.68 -14.92 10.57
C GLY A 21 -19.17 -14.60 10.34
N ARG A 22 -19.92 -15.60 9.84
CA ARG A 22 -21.35 -15.54 9.50
C ARG A 22 -22.29 -15.45 10.72
N VAL A 23 -23.43 -14.78 10.53
CA VAL A 23 -24.73 -15.18 11.12
C VAL A 23 -25.81 -15.12 10.03
N GLU A 24 -26.50 -16.25 9.77
CA GLU A 24 -27.66 -16.39 8.86
C GLU A 24 -28.99 -16.10 9.61
N LYS A 25 -29.91 -15.29 9.04
CA LYS A 25 -31.23 -15.62 8.38
C LYS A 25 -32.44 -15.06 9.18
N PRO A 26 -33.69 -14.94 8.63
CA PRO A 26 -34.19 -15.26 7.28
C PRO A 26 -35.09 -14.21 6.56
N SER A 27 -35.28 -14.49 5.26
CA SER A 27 -36.31 -14.10 4.26
C SER A 27 -37.71 -13.66 4.74
N GLN A 28 -38.35 -12.72 4.01
CA GLN A 28 -39.62 -12.95 3.28
C GLN A 28 -40.15 -11.76 2.43
N THR A 29 -40.24 -12.00 1.11
CA THR A 29 -41.38 -11.84 0.16
C THR A 29 -42.11 -10.50 -0.13
N SER A 30 -42.15 -10.19 -1.46
CA SER A 30 -43.28 -9.74 -2.32
C SER A 30 -43.97 -8.39 -2.03
N SER A 31 -44.44 -7.57 -2.97
CA SER A 31 -45.03 -7.80 -4.31
C SER A 31 -44.97 -6.54 -5.17
N ALA A 32 -45.03 -6.74 -6.48
CA ALA A 32 -45.29 -5.76 -7.53
C ALA A 32 -46.64 -5.03 -7.39
N VAL A 33 -46.73 -3.80 -7.93
CA VAL A 33 -47.94 -3.30 -8.62
C VAL A 33 -47.52 -2.42 -9.81
N GLU A 34 -48.02 -2.83 -10.98
CA GLU A 34 -48.02 -2.13 -12.26
C GLU A 34 -48.79 -0.80 -12.22
N GLY A 35 -48.35 0.17 -13.03
CA GLY A 35 -49.12 1.37 -13.36
C GLY A 35 -48.79 1.83 -14.78
N LYS A 36 -49.57 1.34 -15.75
CA LYS A 36 -49.41 1.54 -17.19
C LYS A 36 -50.28 2.73 -17.67
N ASN A 37 -49.69 3.56 -18.54
CA ASN A 37 -50.27 4.40 -19.60
C ASN A 37 -51.28 5.52 -19.25
N THR A 38 -51.06 6.73 -19.79
CA THR A 38 -51.64 7.14 -21.09
C THR A 38 -51.17 8.51 -21.57
N ASP A 39 -50.93 8.57 -22.88
CA ASP A 39 -50.68 9.75 -23.71
C ASP A 39 -51.82 10.78 -23.71
N THR A 40 -51.49 12.05 -23.96
CA THR A 40 -52.28 12.86 -24.91
C THR A 40 -51.50 14.05 -25.45
N SER A 41 -51.45 14.15 -26.78
CA SER A 41 -50.84 15.21 -27.58
C SER A 41 -51.83 16.35 -27.90
N SER A 42 -51.36 17.59 -28.07
CA SER A 42 -51.63 18.46 -29.25
C SER A 42 -50.98 19.86 -29.10
N VAL A 43 -50.06 20.25 -30.01
CA VAL A 43 -50.18 21.27 -31.09
C VAL A 43 -50.54 22.69 -30.59
N GLY A 44 -49.82 23.79 -30.83
CA GLY A 44 -48.59 24.13 -31.56
C GLY A 44 -48.57 25.65 -31.85
N THR A 45 -47.40 26.32 -31.89
CA THR A 45 -47.11 27.45 -32.81
C THR A 45 -45.63 27.88 -32.74
N THR A 46 -45.12 28.26 -33.91
CA THR A 46 -43.74 28.55 -34.32
C THR A 46 -43.22 29.95 -33.94
N GLN A 47 -41.95 30.06 -33.50
CA GLN A 47 -40.95 31.04 -34.00
C GLN A 47 -39.52 30.66 -33.56
N GLN A 48 -38.56 30.95 -34.43
CA GLN A 48 -37.17 30.44 -34.54
C GLN A 48 -36.14 31.29 -33.72
N PRO A 49 -34.82 31.00 -33.71
CA PRO A 49 -34.07 30.65 -32.51
C PRO A 49 -33.06 31.73 -32.06
N ASN A 50 -32.95 31.96 -30.75
CA ASN A 50 -31.71 32.48 -30.18
C ASN A 50 -30.84 31.28 -29.78
N GLN A 51 -29.91 30.92 -30.66
CA GLN A 51 -28.79 30.04 -30.31
C GLN A 51 -27.85 30.79 -29.36
N THR A 52 -28.11 30.66 -28.07
CA THR A 52 -27.02 30.55 -27.10
C THR A 52 -26.72 29.07 -26.98
N SER A 53 -25.62 28.64 -27.60
CA SER A 53 -25.07 27.30 -27.47
C SER A 53 -24.57 27.12 -26.02
N SER A 54 -25.48 26.86 -25.09
CA SER A 54 -25.12 26.13 -23.89
C SER A 54 -25.01 24.67 -24.32
N THR A 55 -23.79 24.19 -24.56
CA THR A 55 -23.48 22.76 -24.58
C THR A 55 -23.81 22.22 -23.19
N ASN A 56 -25.07 21.81 -23.00
CA ASN A 56 -25.43 20.93 -21.90
C ASN A 56 -24.76 19.60 -22.21
N ASN A 57 -23.59 19.35 -21.61
CA ASN A 57 -22.95 18.05 -21.62
C ASN A 57 -23.89 17.09 -20.88
N ALA A 58 -24.73 16.39 -21.64
CA ALA A 58 -25.67 15.42 -21.09
C ALA A 58 -24.88 14.25 -20.49
N LEU A 59 -25.23 13.89 -19.24
CA LEU A 59 -24.69 12.72 -18.56
C LEU A 59 -25.01 11.47 -19.38
N GLN A 60 -23.99 10.80 -19.90
CA GLN A 60 -24.15 9.51 -20.59
C GLN A 60 -23.79 8.40 -19.62
N ILE A 61 -24.70 7.45 -19.40
CA ILE A 61 -24.49 6.30 -18.53
C ILE A 61 -24.69 5.05 -19.39
N LYS A 62 -23.71 4.14 -19.38
CA LYS A 62 -23.90 2.77 -19.86
C LYS A 62 -23.74 1.80 -18.70
N THR A 63 -24.46 0.68 -18.80
CA THR A 63 -24.48 -0.37 -17.79
C THR A 63 -24.25 -1.71 -18.47
N TYR A 64 -23.58 -2.61 -17.76
CA TYR A 64 -23.16 -3.90 -18.27
C TYR A 64 -23.67 -4.99 -17.31
N ASP A 65 -24.35 -5.99 -17.88
CA ASP A 65 -25.02 -7.04 -17.09
C ASP A 65 -24.18 -8.33 -16.99
N ASP A 66 -22.99 -8.36 -17.59
CA ASP A 66 -22.10 -9.52 -17.62
C ASP A 66 -20.66 -9.18 -17.23
N GLU A 67 -19.90 -10.23 -16.89
CA GLU A 67 -18.50 -10.11 -16.45
C GLU A 67 -17.51 -9.96 -17.62
N THR A 68 -17.99 -9.80 -18.86
CA THR A 68 -17.10 -9.78 -20.05
C THR A 68 -16.45 -8.42 -20.27
N HIS A 69 -16.98 -7.38 -19.63
CA HIS A 69 -16.50 -6.00 -19.77
C HIS A 69 -15.33 -5.76 -18.80
N LYS A 70 -14.11 -6.09 -19.23
CA LYS A 70 -12.91 -6.06 -18.36
C LYS A 70 -11.84 -5.03 -18.75
N THR A 71 -12.02 -4.33 -19.86
CA THR A 71 -11.02 -3.38 -20.37
C THR A 71 -11.55 -1.96 -20.26
N ILE A 72 -10.75 -1.09 -19.65
CA ILE A 72 -10.96 0.36 -19.63
C ILE A 72 -10.08 0.96 -20.72
N GLN A 73 -10.68 1.82 -21.56
CA GLN A 73 -9.98 2.59 -22.57
C GLN A 73 -10.45 4.05 -22.52
N TYR A 74 -9.51 4.97 -22.32
CA TYR A 74 -9.73 6.41 -22.33
C TYR A 74 -8.57 7.11 -23.04
N GLY A 75 -8.79 7.60 -24.28
CA GLY A 75 -7.69 8.12 -25.09
C GLY A 75 -6.63 7.06 -25.37
N GLU A 76 -5.36 7.36 -25.02
CA GLU A 76 -4.22 6.43 -25.09
C GLU A 76 -4.14 5.49 -23.89
N LEU A 77 -4.80 5.82 -22.77
CA LEU A 77 -4.81 4.97 -21.59
C LEU A 77 -5.67 3.73 -21.82
N VAL A 78 -5.04 2.55 -21.72
CA VAL A 78 -5.70 1.25 -21.86
C VAL A 78 -5.19 0.28 -20.82
N PHE A 79 -6.08 -0.23 -19.98
CA PHE A 79 -5.76 -1.30 -19.04
C PHE A 79 -6.90 -2.31 -18.91
N SER A 80 -6.56 -3.52 -18.45
CA SER A 80 -7.50 -4.64 -18.43
C SER A 80 -7.40 -5.41 -17.12
N PHE A 81 -8.55 -5.80 -16.59
CA PHE A 81 -8.67 -6.70 -15.44
C PHE A 81 -8.51 -8.18 -15.81
N GLU A 82 -8.35 -8.51 -17.10
CA GLU A 82 -8.22 -9.91 -17.56
C GLU A 82 -6.96 -10.61 -17.05
N SER A 83 -5.86 -9.88 -16.90
CA SER A 83 -4.57 -10.45 -16.46
C SER A 83 -4.63 -11.04 -15.04
N VAL A 84 -5.46 -10.46 -14.17
CA VAL A 84 -5.65 -10.89 -12.77
C VAL A 84 -7.04 -11.49 -12.54
N GLY A 85 -7.95 -11.39 -13.51
CA GLY A 85 -9.28 -12.01 -13.50
C GLY A 85 -10.12 -11.70 -12.26
N SER A 86 -10.01 -10.48 -11.73
CA SER A 86 -10.59 -10.14 -10.42
C SER A 86 -11.83 -9.26 -10.51
N TYR A 87 -11.96 -8.41 -11.53
CA TYR A 87 -13.02 -7.41 -11.63
C TYR A 87 -13.60 -7.32 -13.04
N HIS A 88 -14.81 -6.78 -13.14
CA HIS A 88 -15.46 -6.36 -14.37
C HIS A 88 -16.17 -5.02 -14.17
N ILE A 89 -16.37 -4.28 -15.25
CA ILE A 89 -17.05 -2.99 -15.30
C ILE A 89 -18.56 -3.24 -15.30
N VAL A 90 -19.28 -2.63 -14.37
CA VAL A 90 -20.75 -2.70 -14.29
C VAL A 90 -21.43 -1.44 -14.85
N SER A 91 -20.72 -0.31 -14.86
CA SER A 91 -21.19 0.91 -15.51
C SER A 91 -20.05 1.88 -15.79
N ASP A 92 -20.14 2.61 -16.91
CA ASP A 92 -19.36 3.82 -17.19
C ASP A 92 -20.30 5.03 -17.25
N THR A 93 -19.81 6.17 -16.76
CA THR A 93 -20.52 7.43 -16.78
C THR A 93 -19.60 8.52 -17.30
N GLN A 94 -19.97 9.13 -18.43
CA GLN A 94 -19.22 10.22 -19.02
C GLN A 94 -19.85 11.56 -18.64
N TRP A 95 -19.02 12.46 -18.10
CA TRP A 95 -19.41 13.83 -17.78
C TRP A 95 -18.26 14.79 -18.07
N ASP A 96 -18.55 15.79 -18.92
CA ASP A 96 -17.57 16.76 -19.41
C ASP A 96 -16.33 16.09 -20.03
N SER A 97 -15.13 16.39 -19.53
CA SER A 97 -13.88 15.76 -19.95
C SER A 97 -13.48 14.56 -19.06
N SER A 98 -14.39 14.03 -18.25
CA SER A 98 -14.12 12.90 -17.36
C SER A 98 -15.02 11.70 -17.63
N GLU A 99 -14.52 10.52 -17.30
CA GLU A 99 -15.26 9.27 -17.37
C GLU A 99 -15.05 8.47 -16.08
N THR A 100 -16.15 8.06 -15.44
CA THR A 100 -16.14 7.27 -14.21
C THR A 100 -16.63 5.87 -14.48
N PHE A 101 -15.82 4.88 -14.14
CA PHE A 101 -16.11 3.46 -14.21
C PHE A 101 -16.42 2.94 -12.81
N LYS A 102 -17.49 2.17 -12.68
CA LYS A 102 -17.76 1.36 -11.49
C LYS A 102 -17.49 -0.08 -11.85
N CYS A 103 -16.74 -0.76 -11.00
CA CYS A 103 -16.38 -2.16 -11.20
C CYS A 103 -16.78 -2.98 -9.98
N GLU A 104 -17.15 -4.24 -10.21
CA GLU A 104 -17.42 -5.22 -9.18
C GLU A 104 -16.49 -6.43 -9.35
N ILE A 105 -16.24 -7.12 -8.24
CA ILE A 105 -15.45 -8.35 -8.24
C ILE A 105 -16.20 -9.45 -9.02
N ASP A 106 -15.47 -10.29 -9.74
CA ASP A 106 -16.05 -11.41 -10.47
C ASP A 106 -16.69 -12.46 -9.54
N GLY A 107 -17.71 -13.14 -10.05
CA GLY A 107 -18.36 -14.26 -9.39
C GLY A 107 -17.39 -15.38 -9.06
N GLY A 108 -17.14 -15.58 -7.76
CA GLY A 108 -16.28 -16.66 -7.25
C GLY A 108 -14.91 -16.21 -6.75
N ALA A 109 -14.49 -14.98 -7.07
CA ALA A 109 -13.35 -14.35 -6.43
C ALA A 109 -13.71 -13.87 -5.02
N LYS A 110 -12.72 -13.81 -4.13
CA LYS A 110 -12.86 -13.32 -2.76
C LYS A 110 -11.73 -12.34 -2.48
N LEU A 111 -12.02 -11.05 -2.64
CA LEU A 111 -11.13 -9.94 -2.30
C LEU A 111 -11.76 -9.08 -1.19
N PRO A 112 -10.98 -8.31 -0.40
CA PRO A 112 -11.54 -7.54 0.71
C PRO A 112 -12.36 -6.39 0.14
N VAL A 113 -11.87 -5.84 -0.97
CA VAL A 113 -12.53 -4.83 -1.78
C VAL A 113 -13.34 -5.52 -2.86
N THR A 114 -14.65 -5.44 -2.77
CA THR A 114 -15.58 -6.09 -3.72
C THR A 114 -16.10 -5.15 -4.80
N ARG A 115 -15.83 -3.86 -4.64
CA ARG A 115 -16.27 -2.78 -5.53
C ARG A 115 -15.18 -1.73 -5.61
N MET A 116 -15.04 -1.13 -6.78
CA MET A 116 -14.15 0.03 -6.98
C MET A 116 -14.81 1.04 -7.90
N ALA A 117 -14.46 2.31 -7.72
CA ALA A 117 -14.78 3.40 -8.62
C ALA A 117 -13.48 4.00 -9.16
N ILE A 118 -13.41 4.17 -10.47
CA ILE A 118 -12.24 4.74 -11.16
C ILE A 118 -12.72 5.93 -11.99
N THR A 119 -12.22 7.13 -11.73
CA THR A 119 -12.49 8.31 -12.54
C THR A 119 -11.25 8.74 -13.30
N ILE A 120 -11.37 8.91 -14.61
CA ILE A 120 -10.26 9.25 -15.50
C ILE A 120 -10.55 10.58 -16.17
N LYS A 121 -9.54 11.44 -16.25
CA LYS A 121 -9.57 12.65 -17.09
C LYS A 121 -8.22 12.91 -17.72
N ALA A 122 -8.22 13.44 -18.94
CA ALA A 122 -7.03 14.02 -19.53
C ALA A 122 -6.67 15.33 -18.79
N ILE A 123 -5.36 15.54 -18.57
CA ILE A 123 -4.84 16.76 -17.96
C ILE A 123 -3.78 17.39 -18.87
N GLU A 124 -3.52 18.69 -18.69
CA GLU A 124 -2.35 19.32 -19.30
C GLU A 124 -1.07 18.77 -18.68
N ASN A 125 0.04 18.83 -19.44
CA ASN A 125 1.35 18.44 -18.93
C ASN A 125 1.67 19.23 -17.65
N PRO A 126 1.83 18.57 -16.50
CA PRO A 126 2.09 19.26 -15.24
C PRO A 126 3.50 19.88 -15.17
N ASN A 127 4.35 19.68 -16.20
CA ASN A 127 5.75 20.15 -16.28
C ASN A 127 6.60 19.71 -15.09
N LEU A 128 6.42 18.46 -14.65
CA LEU A 128 7.18 17.87 -13.56
C LEU A 128 8.52 17.36 -14.11
N THR A 129 9.61 17.97 -13.68
CA THR A 129 10.95 17.72 -14.25
C THR A 129 11.87 16.92 -13.33
N ASP A 130 11.54 16.85 -12.05
CA ASP A 130 12.37 16.25 -11.01
C ASP A 130 11.50 15.68 -9.88
N MET A 131 12.11 14.80 -9.10
CA MET A 131 11.45 14.05 -8.03
C MET A 131 10.83 14.96 -6.97
N GLU A 132 11.53 16.02 -6.54
CA GLU A 132 11.03 16.96 -5.52
C GLU A 132 9.77 17.68 -6.02
N SER A 133 9.76 18.12 -7.29
CA SER A 133 8.60 18.74 -7.91
C SER A 133 7.40 17.78 -7.99
N ILE A 134 7.64 16.51 -8.29
CA ILE A 134 6.59 15.47 -8.34
C ILE A 134 5.99 15.25 -6.95
N ILE A 135 6.83 15.05 -5.93
CA ILE A 135 6.39 14.82 -4.54
C ILE A 135 5.59 16.01 -4.04
N SER A 136 6.09 17.23 -4.25
CA SER A 136 5.38 18.45 -3.82
C SER A 136 4.00 18.55 -4.47
N TRP A 137 3.91 18.29 -5.78
CA TRP A 137 2.66 18.37 -6.51
C TRP A 137 1.65 17.30 -6.08
N LEU A 138 2.12 16.07 -5.84
CA LEU A 138 1.29 14.98 -5.30
C LEU A 138 0.84 15.25 -3.85
N SER A 139 1.72 15.81 -3.03
CA SER A 139 1.40 16.20 -1.66
C SER A 139 0.35 17.32 -1.62
N ASP A 140 0.38 18.26 -2.56
CA ASP A 140 -0.66 19.30 -2.69
C ASP A 140 -2.02 18.69 -3.10
N MET A 141 -2.00 17.61 -3.88
CA MET A 141 -3.21 16.89 -4.30
C MET A 141 -3.85 16.11 -3.15
N SER A 142 -3.05 15.57 -2.23
CA SER A 142 -3.49 14.90 -1.02
C SER A 142 -2.62 15.30 0.16
N SER A 143 -3.00 16.38 0.86
CA SER A 143 -2.16 16.98 1.92
C SER A 143 -1.92 16.08 3.13
N ASN A 144 -2.80 15.10 3.34
CA ASN A 144 -2.69 14.09 4.40
C ASN A 144 -2.40 12.73 3.77
N TYR A 145 -1.46 12.67 2.83
CA TYR A 145 -1.10 11.42 2.16
C TYR A 145 -0.48 10.44 3.15
N GLU A 146 -0.81 9.17 2.96
CA GLU A 146 -0.23 8.01 3.63
C GLU A 146 0.95 7.48 2.82
N GLN A 147 0.88 7.57 1.49
CA GLN A 147 1.91 7.03 0.61
C GLN A 147 2.02 7.80 -0.71
N ILE A 148 3.24 7.93 -1.21
CA ILE A 148 3.56 8.37 -2.58
C ILE A 148 4.48 7.32 -3.20
N LYS A 149 4.21 6.90 -4.45
CA LYS A 149 5.12 6.05 -5.24
C LYS A 149 5.36 6.58 -6.63
N LEU A 150 6.60 6.45 -7.10
CA LEU A 150 7.04 6.90 -8.40
C LEU A 150 7.66 5.74 -9.20
N TYR A 151 7.14 5.55 -10.40
CA TYR A 151 7.67 4.68 -11.44
C TYR A 151 8.10 5.55 -12.62
N SER A 152 9.36 5.43 -13.00
CA SER A 152 9.99 6.16 -14.09
C SER A 152 10.63 5.19 -15.07
N ASN A 153 10.79 5.62 -16.32
CA ASN A 153 11.36 4.80 -17.39
C ASN A 153 10.63 3.46 -17.57
N VAL A 154 9.30 3.48 -17.43
CA VAL A 154 8.45 2.32 -17.68
C VAL A 154 8.62 1.92 -19.15
N ALA A 155 9.00 0.66 -19.36
CA ALA A 155 9.36 0.13 -20.67
C ALA A 155 8.63 -1.19 -20.94
N ASP A 156 7.29 -1.12 -20.98
CA ASP A 156 6.42 -2.23 -21.34
C ASP A 156 5.41 -1.83 -22.44
N ASP A 157 4.51 -2.75 -22.77
CA ASP A 157 3.49 -2.57 -23.80
C ASP A 157 2.27 -1.75 -23.34
N SER A 158 2.28 -1.15 -22.14
CA SER A 158 1.20 -0.25 -21.68
C SER A 158 1.24 1.13 -22.36
N GLY A 159 2.40 1.50 -22.90
CA GLY A 159 2.69 2.83 -23.44
C GLY A 159 2.91 3.92 -22.38
N ILE A 160 2.72 3.60 -21.10
CA ILE A 160 3.04 4.49 -19.98
C ILE A 160 4.56 4.61 -19.89
N ILE A 161 5.06 5.85 -19.82
CA ILE A 161 6.49 6.16 -19.68
C ILE A 161 6.83 6.41 -18.21
N SER A 162 5.89 6.98 -17.46
CA SER A 162 6.00 7.18 -16.02
C SER A 162 4.62 7.14 -15.38
N LEU A 163 4.57 6.58 -14.19
CA LEU A 163 3.38 6.54 -13.35
C LEU A 163 3.77 7.07 -11.97
N TYR A 164 3.03 8.01 -11.45
CA TYR A 164 3.20 8.47 -10.07
C TYR A 164 1.85 8.39 -9.38
N TYR A 165 1.83 8.07 -8.09
CA TYR A 165 0.59 8.12 -7.34
C TYR A 165 0.76 8.59 -5.92
N VAL A 166 -0.35 9.08 -5.37
CA VAL A 166 -0.51 9.45 -3.96
C VAL A 166 -1.77 8.83 -3.40
N THR A 167 -1.65 8.18 -2.25
CA THR A 167 -2.75 7.59 -1.49
C THR A 167 -2.93 8.36 -0.19
N GLY A 168 -4.17 8.70 0.15
CA GLY A 168 -4.51 9.28 1.45
C GLY A 168 -6.00 9.52 1.60
N GLY A 169 -6.53 9.33 2.81
CA GLY A 169 -7.94 9.62 3.10
C GLY A 169 -8.92 8.70 2.35
N GLY A 170 -8.50 7.48 2.03
CA GLY A 170 -9.30 6.47 1.34
C GLY A 170 -9.39 6.63 -0.18
N LEU A 171 -8.61 7.52 -0.78
CA LEU A 171 -8.49 7.67 -2.23
C LEU A 171 -7.03 7.57 -2.66
N THR A 172 -6.83 7.10 -3.89
CA THR A 172 -5.55 7.11 -4.57
C THR A 172 -5.68 7.85 -5.89
N TYR A 173 -4.76 8.77 -6.13
CA TYR A 173 -4.65 9.53 -7.36
C TYR A 173 -3.40 9.09 -8.11
N TYR A 174 -3.57 8.58 -9.33
CA TYR A 174 -2.50 8.21 -10.23
C TYR A 174 -2.36 9.24 -11.36
N VAL A 175 -1.13 9.49 -11.76
CA VAL A 175 -0.80 10.28 -12.95
C VAL A 175 0.00 9.43 -13.91
N ALA A 176 -0.64 9.05 -15.01
CA ALA A 176 -0.02 8.29 -16.09
C ALA A 176 0.46 9.26 -17.17
N SER A 177 1.76 9.17 -17.49
CA SER A 177 2.43 9.98 -18.51
C SER A 177 2.72 9.15 -19.75
N TYR A 178 2.30 9.65 -20.91
CA TYR A 178 2.62 9.16 -22.24
C TYR A 178 3.50 10.18 -22.97
N ASN A 179 3.93 9.90 -24.21
CA ASN A 179 4.76 10.85 -24.98
C ASN A 179 4.05 12.19 -25.22
N ASP A 180 2.74 12.14 -25.55
CA ASP A 180 1.97 13.31 -25.97
C ASP A 180 0.69 13.52 -25.13
N ALA A 181 0.50 12.76 -24.04
CA ALA A 181 -0.71 12.79 -23.23
C ALA A 181 -0.44 12.52 -21.73
N TYR A 182 -1.32 13.07 -20.89
CA TYR A 182 -1.29 12.88 -19.43
C TYR A 182 -2.70 12.60 -18.93
N TYR A 183 -2.82 11.65 -18.02
CA TYR A 183 -4.10 11.26 -17.43
C TYR A 183 -4.02 11.29 -15.90
N LEU A 184 -5.00 11.93 -15.28
CA LEU A 184 -5.25 11.81 -13.84
C LEU A 184 -6.34 10.78 -13.63
N ILE A 185 -6.03 9.78 -12.80
CA ILE A 185 -6.91 8.66 -12.46
C ILE A 185 -7.15 8.73 -10.95
N GLU A 186 -8.39 8.87 -10.54
CA GLU A 186 -8.82 8.81 -9.14
C GLU A 186 -9.47 7.46 -8.89
N SER A 187 -9.09 6.79 -7.79
CA SER A 187 -9.59 5.45 -7.45
C SER A 187 -9.78 5.32 -5.94
N ASP A 188 -10.86 4.67 -5.51
CA ASP A 188 -11.02 4.20 -4.12
C ASP A 188 -10.31 2.85 -3.85
N TYR A 189 -9.62 2.34 -4.87
CA TYR A 189 -8.77 1.16 -4.82
C TYR A 189 -7.30 1.54 -5.05
N SER A 190 -6.46 1.31 -4.03
CA SER A 190 -5.08 1.80 -3.95
C SER A 190 -4.03 0.94 -4.67
N MET A 191 -4.45 -0.16 -5.30
CA MET A 191 -3.57 -1.07 -6.04
C MET A 191 -3.90 -1.11 -7.54
N LEU A 192 -4.33 0.02 -8.13
CA LEU A 192 -4.68 0.07 -9.55
C LEU A 192 -3.46 -0.05 -10.47
N ASP A 193 -2.26 0.30 -9.97
CA ASP A 193 -0.97 0.17 -10.66
C ASP A 193 -0.71 -1.24 -11.21
N ILE A 194 -1.15 -2.29 -10.51
CA ILE A 194 -1.02 -3.69 -10.98
C ILE A 194 -1.77 -3.97 -12.29
N TYR A 195 -2.78 -3.15 -12.62
CA TYR A 195 -3.55 -3.24 -13.85
C TYR A 195 -3.07 -2.28 -14.93
N LEU A 196 -2.51 -1.13 -14.52
CA LEU A 196 -2.03 -0.10 -15.43
C LEU A 196 -0.82 -0.57 -16.24
N PHE A 197 0.06 -1.37 -15.64
CA PHE A 197 1.20 -1.97 -16.32
C PHE A 197 0.85 -3.30 -17.00
N LYS A 198 1.63 -3.66 -18.03
CA LYS A 198 1.59 -4.98 -18.67
C LYS A 198 2.58 -5.95 -18.04
N ASP A 199 3.71 -5.44 -17.59
CA ASP A 199 4.75 -6.21 -16.90
C ASP A 199 4.94 -5.71 -15.45
N TYR A 200 5.68 -6.47 -14.66
CA TYR A 200 6.08 -6.03 -13.32
C TYR A 200 7.14 -4.93 -13.42
N HIS A 201 6.90 -3.80 -12.76
CA HIS A 201 7.88 -2.71 -12.64
C HIS A 201 8.25 -2.47 -11.20
N SER A 202 9.55 -2.29 -10.96
CA SER A 202 10.06 -1.86 -9.66
C SER A 202 9.79 -0.37 -9.47
N THR A 203 9.36 -0.02 -8.27
CA THR A 203 9.28 1.38 -7.82
C THR A 203 10.69 2.00 -7.83
N ASN A 204 10.82 3.24 -8.30
CA ASN A 204 12.09 3.98 -8.21
C ASN A 204 12.22 4.69 -6.86
N TYR A 205 11.10 5.23 -6.38
CA TYR A 205 11.06 6.05 -5.19
C TYR A 205 9.72 5.94 -4.48
N GLU A 206 9.76 5.92 -3.16
CA GLU A 206 8.59 5.74 -2.29
C GLU A 206 8.70 6.67 -1.07
N VAL A 207 7.56 7.25 -0.67
CA VAL A 207 7.42 8.01 0.58
C VAL A 207 6.25 7.43 1.34
N ASN A 208 6.44 7.11 2.61
CA ASN A 208 5.40 6.59 3.49
C ASN A 208 5.27 7.48 4.72
N ASN A 209 4.04 7.85 5.07
CA ASN A 209 3.67 8.50 6.32
C ASN A 209 2.91 7.51 7.18
N GLN A 210 3.54 7.06 8.25
CA GLN A 210 2.97 6.07 9.15
C GLN A 210 2.62 6.71 10.48
N GLU A 211 1.37 6.59 10.89
CA GLU A 211 0.92 6.86 12.26
C GLU A 211 0.89 5.54 13.02
N ILE A 212 1.81 5.36 13.95
CA ILE A 212 1.94 4.13 14.74
C ILE A 212 1.25 4.37 16.08
N GLN A 213 0.29 3.50 16.43
CA GLN A 213 -0.39 3.56 17.70
C GLN A 213 0.50 2.94 18.78
N CYS A 214 0.70 3.68 19.87
CA CYS A 214 1.46 3.25 21.03
C CYS A 214 0.52 3.07 22.23
N ALA A 215 1.05 2.56 23.35
CA ALA A 215 0.31 2.43 24.59
C ALA A 215 -0.27 3.77 25.07
N ASP A 216 -1.27 3.71 25.96
CA ASP A 216 -1.90 4.88 26.57
C ASP A 216 -2.47 5.91 25.58
N SER A 217 -2.82 5.48 24.36
CA SER A 217 -3.31 6.34 23.27
C SER A 217 -2.29 7.38 22.79
N PHE A 218 -1.00 7.16 23.07
CA PHE A 218 0.06 7.90 22.39
C PHE A 218 0.15 7.44 20.94
N SER A 219 0.67 8.31 20.08
CA SER A 219 0.89 7.99 18.68
C SER A 219 2.20 8.59 18.23
N ALA A 220 3.01 7.74 17.60
CA ALA A 220 4.25 8.11 16.98
C ALA A 220 4.07 8.29 15.47
N THR A 221 4.92 9.11 14.86
CA THR A 221 4.91 9.31 13.41
C THR A 221 6.25 8.91 12.81
N VAL A 222 6.22 8.12 11.74
CA VAL A 222 7.40 7.78 10.96
C VAL A 222 7.17 8.23 9.52
N HIS A 223 7.97 9.19 9.08
CA HIS A 223 8.08 9.60 7.69
C HIS A 223 9.26 8.86 7.07
N GLU A 224 8.98 7.92 6.18
CA GLU A 224 9.98 7.12 5.48
C GLU A 224 10.10 7.60 4.03
N THR A 225 11.34 7.74 3.57
CA THR A 225 11.68 8.03 2.18
C THR A 225 12.63 6.95 1.66
N ILE A 226 12.27 6.26 0.58
CA ILE A 226 13.08 5.19 -0.02
C ILE A 226 13.49 5.59 -1.44
N SER A 227 14.80 5.63 -1.71
CA SER A 227 15.38 5.69 -3.05
C SER A 227 15.97 4.31 -3.41
N TYR A 228 15.28 3.59 -4.29
CA TYR A 228 15.72 2.25 -4.70
C TYR A 228 16.97 2.31 -5.59
N ASP A 229 17.08 3.35 -6.43
CA ASP A 229 18.24 3.55 -7.31
C ASP A 229 19.52 3.83 -6.50
N ASP A 230 19.40 4.55 -5.38
CA ASP A 230 20.51 4.81 -4.47
C ASP A 230 20.69 3.73 -3.40
N SER A 231 19.79 2.74 -3.35
CA SER A 231 19.73 1.72 -2.29
C SER A 231 19.77 2.33 -0.88
N LYS A 232 18.93 3.36 -0.67
CA LYS A 232 18.91 4.18 0.54
C LYS A 232 17.49 4.38 1.05
N ALA A 233 17.32 4.35 2.37
CA ALA A 233 16.11 4.81 3.04
C ALA A 233 16.44 5.82 4.14
N GLU A 234 15.58 6.83 4.31
CA GLU A 234 15.67 7.86 5.33
C GLU A 234 14.38 7.86 6.15
N TYR A 235 14.51 8.13 7.45
CA TYR A 235 13.41 8.10 8.39
C TYR A 235 13.45 9.37 9.24
N ASP A 236 12.36 10.13 9.27
CA ASP A 236 12.10 11.15 10.28
C ASP A 236 11.06 10.60 11.26
N ILE A 237 11.41 10.52 12.53
CA ILE A 237 10.64 9.81 13.55
C ILE A 237 10.29 10.78 14.67
N ALA A 238 9.01 10.85 15.04
CA ALA A 238 8.57 11.48 16.28
C ALA A 238 8.01 10.41 17.21
N GLN A 239 8.51 10.33 18.44
CA GLN A 239 8.04 9.37 19.45
C GLN A 239 6.58 9.58 19.83
N GLY A 240 5.95 8.51 20.31
CA GLY A 240 4.61 8.55 20.85
C GLY A 240 4.55 9.36 22.14
N LYS A 241 5.08 8.78 23.22
CA LYS A 241 5.21 9.48 24.50
C LYS A 241 6.31 10.54 24.41
N GLU A 242 6.01 11.74 24.94
CA GLU A 242 6.91 12.91 25.03
C GLU A 242 7.39 13.54 23.70
N GLY A 243 7.16 12.92 22.54
CA GLY A 243 7.35 13.55 21.23
C GLY A 243 8.81 13.81 20.84
N THR A 244 9.77 13.09 21.43
CA THR A 244 11.19 13.18 21.06
C THR A 244 11.39 12.84 19.58
N ASN A 245 12.18 13.64 18.88
CA ASN A 245 12.45 13.44 17.45
C ASN A 245 13.79 12.74 17.21
N PHE A 246 13.77 11.83 16.24
CA PHE A 246 14.95 11.12 15.73
C PHE A 246 15.00 11.20 14.21
N SER A 247 16.20 10.97 13.68
CA SER A 247 16.41 10.69 12.26
C SER A 247 17.14 9.37 12.12
N ALA A 248 16.84 8.60 11.08
CA ALA A 248 17.63 7.43 10.74
C ALA A 248 17.94 7.38 9.25
N GLU A 249 19.09 6.82 8.91
CA GLU A 249 19.51 6.57 7.53
C GLU A 249 19.92 5.12 7.39
N LEU A 250 19.37 4.44 6.39
CA LEU A 250 19.70 3.08 5.99
C LEU A 250 20.37 3.12 4.62
N SER A 251 21.61 2.65 4.52
CA SER A 251 22.34 2.64 3.25
C SER A 251 23.31 1.47 3.13
N LEU A 252 23.70 1.11 1.90
CA LEU A 252 24.76 0.14 1.67
C LEU A 252 26.13 0.69 2.07
N ASN A 253 26.86 -0.07 2.89
CA ASN A 253 28.26 0.21 3.17
C ASN A 253 29.20 -0.35 2.08
N GLU A 254 30.51 -0.11 2.21
CA GLU A 254 31.53 -0.59 1.25
C GLU A 254 31.56 -2.12 1.04
N LYS A 255 30.97 -2.88 1.95
CA LYS A 255 30.85 -4.35 1.90
C LYS A 255 29.50 -4.81 1.34
N TYR A 256 28.68 -3.89 0.81
CA TYR A 256 27.33 -4.17 0.33
C TYR A 256 26.42 -4.74 1.42
N GLN A 257 26.61 -4.32 2.67
CA GLN A 257 25.70 -4.62 3.78
C GLN A 257 24.93 -3.35 4.13
N TYR A 258 23.63 -3.48 4.34
CA TYR A 258 22.82 -2.36 4.78
C TYR A 258 23.21 -1.98 6.21
N THR A 259 23.39 -0.69 6.44
CA THR A 259 23.74 -0.12 7.73
C THR A 259 22.71 0.94 8.08
N LEU A 260 22.02 0.78 9.21
CA LEU A 260 21.14 1.79 9.79
C LEU A 260 21.96 2.65 10.76
N ALA A 261 21.84 3.97 10.66
CA ALA A 261 22.36 4.92 11.63
C ALA A 261 21.23 5.80 12.16
N LEU A 262 20.81 5.57 13.41
CA LEU A 262 19.78 6.34 14.11
C LEU A 262 20.44 7.41 14.99
N LYS A 263 19.92 8.64 14.91
CA LYS A 263 20.45 9.83 15.56
C LYS A 263 19.35 10.61 16.29
N ASN A 264 19.72 11.25 17.38
CA ASN A 264 18.86 12.23 18.04
C ASN A 264 18.79 13.56 17.28
N GLU A 265 17.95 14.47 17.75
CA GLU A 265 17.81 15.83 17.20
C GLU A 265 19.09 16.67 17.20
N HIS A 266 20.11 16.29 17.98
CA HIS A 266 21.43 16.93 18.01
C HIS A 266 22.44 16.29 17.04
N GLY A 267 22.02 15.25 16.31
CA GLY A 267 22.87 14.50 15.38
C GLY A 267 23.81 13.49 16.04
N GLU A 268 23.63 13.22 17.34
CA GLU A 268 24.40 12.20 18.06
C GLU A 268 23.86 10.81 17.69
N ILE A 269 24.76 9.89 17.36
CA ILE A 269 24.40 8.52 16.99
C ILE A 269 23.94 7.78 18.24
N LEU A 270 22.67 7.38 18.25
CA LEU A 270 22.08 6.53 19.28
C LEU A 270 22.32 5.05 18.95
N LEU A 271 22.21 4.69 17.67
CA LEU A 271 22.28 3.30 17.24
C LEU A 271 22.94 3.17 15.86
N THR A 272 23.82 2.19 15.69
CA THR A 272 24.30 1.75 14.38
C THR A 272 24.14 0.25 14.26
N LEU A 273 23.36 -0.17 13.26
CA LEU A 273 23.05 -1.58 13.01
C LEU A 273 23.48 -1.94 11.61
N SER A 274 23.86 -3.20 11.42
CA SER A 274 24.11 -3.74 10.09
C SER A 274 23.25 -4.98 9.89
N GLY A 275 22.50 -5.02 8.80
CA GLY A 275 21.64 -6.12 8.41
C GLY A 275 22.07 -6.71 7.06
N ASN A 276 21.79 -7.99 6.87
CA ASN A 276 21.88 -8.63 5.55
C ASN A 276 20.45 -8.92 5.09
N ALA A 277 19.98 -8.15 4.12
CA ALA A 277 18.64 -8.29 3.57
C ALA A 277 18.69 -8.12 2.05
N SER A 278 17.77 -8.81 1.38
CA SER A 278 17.57 -8.73 -0.06
C SER A 278 16.81 -7.47 -0.49
N SER A 279 16.04 -6.85 0.43
CA SER A 279 15.23 -5.67 0.15
C SER A 279 15.28 -4.64 1.29
N LEU A 280 15.20 -3.34 0.94
CA LEU A 280 15.26 -2.21 1.86
C LEU A 280 14.08 -2.12 2.83
N ASN A 281 12.88 -2.43 2.33
CA ASN A 281 11.61 -2.30 3.06
C ASN A 281 11.38 -3.38 4.13
N GLU A 282 12.27 -4.38 4.23
CA GLU A 282 12.16 -5.47 5.22
C GLU A 282 13.21 -5.36 6.34
N ILE A 283 14.07 -4.34 6.28
CA ILE A 283 15.25 -4.28 7.15
C ILE A 283 14.92 -3.74 8.52
N VAL A 284 14.06 -2.71 8.58
CA VAL A 284 13.77 -1.96 9.80
C VAL A 284 12.26 -1.85 9.93
N ASP A 285 11.77 -2.11 11.13
CA ASP A 285 10.39 -1.87 11.53
C ASP A 285 10.35 -1.11 12.84
N PHE A 286 9.33 -0.26 13.00
CA PHE A 286 9.12 0.58 14.17
C PHE A 286 7.78 0.22 14.80
N SER A 287 7.79 -0.14 16.08
CA SER A 287 6.57 -0.49 16.82
C SER A 287 6.80 -0.34 18.32
N ASP A 288 5.73 -0.16 19.09
CA ASP A 288 5.78 -0.18 20.55
C ASP A 288 5.65 -1.65 21.02
N VAL A 289 6.79 -2.36 21.17
CA VAL A 289 6.79 -3.81 21.42
C VAL A 289 6.64 -4.17 22.89
N ASN A 290 7.05 -3.27 23.79
CA ASN A 290 6.92 -3.45 25.24
C ASN A 290 5.66 -2.76 25.82
N VAL A 291 4.90 -2.05 24.99
CA VAL A 291 3.63 -1.38 25.32
C VAL A 291 3.84 -0.30 26.39
N ASP A 292 4.92 0.48 26.27
CA ASP A 292 5.28 1.55 27.20
C ASP A 292 5.00 2.97 26.69
N GLY A 293 4.52 3.08 25.44
CA GLY A 293 4.16 4.35 24.80
C GLY A 293 5.26 4.95 23.91
N TYR A 294 6.46 4.37 23.90
CA TYR A 294 7.56 4.76 23.03
C TYR A 294 7.64 3.82 21.81
N LEU A 295 8.32 4.26 20.72
CA LEU A 295 8.63 3.32 19.64
C LEU A 295 9.94 2.61 19.94
N ASP A 296 9.90 1.31 19.73
CA ASP A 296 11.04 0.43 19.69
C ASP A 296 11.45 0.18 18.23
N VAL A 297 12.66 -0.36 18.04
CA VAL A 297 13.23 -0.63 16.72
C VAL A 297 13.49 -2.12 16.56
N GLN A 298 12.90 -2.71 15.53
CA GLN A 298 13.19 -4.07 15.08
C GLN A 298 14.07 -4.01 13.83
N VAL A 299 15.15 -4.80 13.80
CA VAL A 299 16.03 -4.87 12.63
C VAL A 299 16.30 -6.30 12.21
N LEU A 300 16.22 -6.54 10.90
CA LEU A 300 16.55 -7.79 10.25
C LEU A 300 18.06 -8.06 10.34
N GLU A 301 18.44 -9.01 11.19
CA GLU A 301 19.83 -9.41 11.38
C GLU A 301 20.25 -10.45 10.32
N LEU A 302 19.37 -11.41 10.07
CA LEU A 302 19.61 -12.48 9.10
C LEU A 302 18.31 -12.84 8.36
N GLU A 303 18.31 -12.61 7.06
CA GLU A 303 17.29 -13.15 6.17
C GLU A 303 17.45 -14.67 6.00
N GLY A 304 16.33 -15.39 6.01
CA GLY A 304 16.33 -16.84 5.87
C GLY A 304 15.14 -17.34 5.05
N THR A 305 15.33 -18.48 4.38
CA THR A 305 14.30 -19.07 3.49
C THR A 305 13.01 -19.45 4.23
N MET A 306 13.10 -19.81 5.50
CA MET A 306 11.95 -20.21 6.32
C MET A 306 11.59 -19.17 7.38
N ASN A 307 12.60 -18.55 7.97
CA ASN A 307 12.45 -17.57 9.03
C ASN A 307 13.48 -16.47 8.82
N ASN A 308 13.02 -15.23 8.94
CA ASN A 308 13.89 -14.10 9.18
C ASN A 308 14.22 -14.04 10.67
N SER A 309 15.45 -13.64 11.01
CA SER A 309 15.88 -13.43 12.40
C SER A 309 16.04 -11.94 12.65
N TYR A 310 15.36 -11.45 13.67
CA TYR A 310 15.35 -10.04 14.03
C TYR A 310 16.00 -9.80 15.39
N VAL A 311 16.53 -8.59 15.55
CA VAL A 311 16.99 -8.04 16.82
C VAL A 311 16.09 -6.88 17.19
N LEU A 312 15.68 -6.84 18.46
CA LEU A 312 14.86 -5.76 19.02
C LEU A 312 15.69 -4.82 19.88
N TYR A 313 15.35 -3.54 19.82
CA TYR A 313 15.89 -2.48 20.67
C TYR A 313 14.74 -1.68 21.25
N THR A 314 14.67 -1.58 22.57
CA THR A 314 13.63 -0.83 23.27
C THR A 314 14.12 0.54 23.70
N TRP A 315 13.23 1.53 23.75
CA TRP A 315 13.56 2.85 24.28
C TRP A 315 13.65 2.82 25.81
N ASP A 316 14.80 3.24 26.37
CA ASP A 316 14.96 3.46 27.79
C ASP A 316 14.87 4.95 28.13
N GLU A 317 13.72 5.36 28.66
CA GLU A 317 13.45 6.73 29.12
C GLU A 317 14.52 7.25 30.09
N SER A 318 15.08 6.37 30.94
CA SER A 318 16.02 6.79 31.99
C SER A 318 17.39 7.19 31.44
N THR A 319 17.79 6.62 30.31
CA THR A 319 19.06 6.92 29.62
C THR A 319 18.87 7.78 28.38
N GLY A 320 17.65 7.85 27.84
CA GLY A 320 17.34 8.51 26.58
C GLY A 320 18.01 7.81 25.40
N ASN A 321 18.05 6.47 25.42
CA ASN A 321 18.73 5.67 24.40
C ASN A 321 18.01 4.34 24.14
N PHE A 322 18.43 3.66 23.07
CA PHE A 322 17.93 2.34 22.68
C PHE A 322 18.78 1.21 23.26
N ASP A 323 18.16 0.33 24.04
CA ASP A 323 18.82 -0.82 24.62
C ASP A 323 18.44 -2.12 23.89
N ARG A 324 19.44 -2.90 23.51
CA ARG A 324 19.23 -4.20 22.86
C ARG A 324 18.50 -5.16 23.80
N VAL A 325 17.34 -5.64 23.37
CA VAL A 325 16.58 -6.67 24.09
C VAL A 325 17.40 -7.95 24.19
N VAL A 326 17.42 -8.55 25.37
CA VAL A 326 18.06 -9.85 25.60
C VAL A 326 17.03 -10.95 25.38
N CYS A 327 17.30 -11.86 24.44
CA CYS A 327 16.50 -13.06 24.21
C CYS A 327 17.44 -14.19 23.78
N ASP A 328 17.27 -15.38 24.39
CA ASP A 328 18.04 -16.57 24.04
C ASP A 328 17.52 -17.29 22.79
N GLU A 329 16.29 -16.95 22.36
CA GLU A 329 15.60 -17.56 21.23
C GLU A 329 15.64 -16.64 20.00
N MET A 330 15.52 -17.24 18.82
CA MET A 330 15.41 -16.47 17.57
C MET A 330 14.04 -15.78 17.50
N LEU A 331 14.04 -14.47 17.32
CA LEU A 331 12.83 -13.69 17.07
C LEU A 331 12.56 -13.63 15.56
N SER A 332 11.37 -14.03 15.12
CA SER A 332 11.01 -14.11 13.70
C SER A 332 9.74 -13.33 13.38
N ASN A 333 8.55 -13.92 13.55
CA ASN A 333 7.30 -13.19 13.34
C ASN A 333 6.68 -12.88 14.70
N ILE A 334 6.81 -11.64 15.11
CA ILE A 334 6.46 -11.16 16.46
C ILE A 334 5.06 -10.55 16.42
N GLU A 335 4.19 -11.00 17.33
CA GLU A 335 2.91 -10.38 17.61
C GLU A 335 2.94 -9.79 19.02
N VAL A 336 2.67 -8.48 19.10
CA VAL A 336 2.71 -7.72 20.35
C VAL A 336 1.37 -7.82 21.05
N HIS A 337 1.40 -8.12 22.35
CA HIS A 337 0.24 -8.10 23.23
C HIS A 337 0.56 -7.39 24.53
N ASP A 338 -0.48 -6.96 25.25
CA ASP A 338 -0.34 -6.38 26.58
C ASP A 338 0.38 -7.35 27.54
N GLY A 339 1.62 -6.98 27.89
CA GLY A 339 2.49 -7.70 28.82
C GLY A 339 3.21 -8.94 28.27
N TYR A 340 3.06 -9.29 26.99
CA TYR A 340 3.76 -10.45 26.40
C TYR A 340 3.91 -10.36 24.88
N LEU A 341 4.86 -11.12 24.33
CA LEU A 341 5.01 -11.31 22.89
C LEU A 341 4.66 -12.74 22.50
N LEU A 342 4.04 -12.91 21.33
CA LEU A 342 4.05 -14.19 20.62
C LEU A 342 5.09 -14.12 19.52
N ASN A 343 5.83 -15.20 19.33
CA ASN A 343 6.81 -15.34 18.26
C ASN A 343 6.48 -16.62 17.49
N TRP A 344 6.25 -16.47 16.19
CA TRP A 344 5.95 -17.58 15.30
C TRP A 344 7.20 -17.95 14.52
N VAL A 345 7.65 -19.20 14.69
CA VAL A 345 8.83 -19.74 14.02
C VAL A 345 8.43 -20.96 13.20
N ARG A 346 8.70 -20.94 11.90
CA ARG A 346 8.55 -22.13 11.04
C ARG A 346 9.59 -23.16 11.41
N VAL A 347 9.15 -24.39 11.66
CA VAL A 347 10.05 -25.53 11.85
C VAL A 347 10.38 -26.15 10.50
N ASP A 348 9.37 -26.24 9.63
CA ASP A 348 9.47 -26.66 8.24
C ASP A 348 8.37 -26.00 7.39
N ALA A 349 8.17 -26.49 6.17
CA ALA A 349 7.17 -25.94 5.26
C ALA A 349 5.72 -26.21 5.70
N GLN A 350 5.48 -27.19 6.58
CA GLN A 350 4.15 -27.65 6.99
C GLN A 350 3.87 -27.45 8.49
N SER A 351 4.83 -26.95 9.26
CA SER A 351 4.69 -26.77 10.70
C SER A 351 5.36 -25.50 11.22
N ARG A 352 4.76 -24.95 12.27
CA ARG A 352 5.28 -23.78 13.00
C ARG A 352 5.18 -24.02 14.50
N VAL A 353 6.02 -23.35 15.26
CA VAL A 353 5.88 -23.23 16.71
C VAL A 353 5.49 -21.81 17.06
N MET A 354 4.59 -21.69 18.03
CA MET A 354 4.24 -20.44 18.69
C MET A 354 4.97 -20.42 20.03
N GLN A 355 5.89 -19.47 20.19
CA GLN A 355 6.58 -19.24 21.46
C GLN A 355 5.97 -18.01 22.13
N LYS A 356 5.57 -18.14 23.39
CA LYS A 356 5.13 -17.00 24.20
C LYS A 356 6.28 -16.51 25.05
N PHE A 357 6.55 -15.21 25.02
CA PHE A 357 7.56 -14.54 25.83
C PHE A 357 6.93 -13.55 26.79
N ALA A 358 7.45 -13.46 28.01
CA ALA A 358 7.11 -12.40 28.96
C ALA A 358 8.34 -11.51 29.21
N TRP A 359 8.08 -10.24 29.49
CA TRP A 359 9.11 -9.26 29.81
C TRP A 359 9.59 -9.42 31.26
N GLU A 360 10.91 -9.45 31.45
CA GLU A 360 11.58 -9.29 32.75
C GLU A 360 12.65 -8.20 32.60
N GLY A 361 12.26 -6.95 32.87
CA GLY A 361 13.06 -5.79 32.46
C GLY A 361 13.23 -5.77 30.93
N ASN A 362 14.45 -5.56 30.44
CA ASN A 362 14.77 -5.59 29.01
C ASN A 362 15.09 -7.01 28.47
N THR A 363 14.62 -8.06 29.15
CA THR A 363 14.83 -9.46 28.76
C THR A 363 13.51 -10.12 28.42
N LEU A 364 13.47 -10.87 27.33
CA LEU A 364 12.35 -11.74 26.96
C LEU A 364 12.59 -13.16 27.46
N ILE A 365 11.70 -13.65 28.32
CA ILE A 365 11.76 -14.99 28.89
C ILE A 365 10.69 -15.86 28.24
N LYS A 366 11.09 -16.98 27.61
CA LYS A 366 10.15 -17.94 27.04
C LYS A 366 9.33 -18.60 28.14
N VAL A 367 8.02 -18.35 28.16
CA VAL A 367 7.10 -18.91 29.17
C VAL A 367 6.40 -20.17 28.70
N SER A 368 6.16 -20.31 27.39
CA SER A 368 5.56 -21.50 26.79
C SER A 368 5.90 -21.62 25.31
N GLU A 369 5.77 -22.82 24.78
CA GLU A 369 5.94 -23.13 23.36
C GLU A 369 4.92 -24.18 22.94
N GLU A 370 4.23 -23.94 21.84
CA GLU A 370 3.18 -24.82 21.31
C GLU A 370 3.43 -25.10 19.83
N SER A 371 3.34 -26.37 19.43
CA SER A 371 3.42 -26.74 18.01
C SER A 371 2.07 -26.53 17.33
N CYS A 372 2.10 -25.95 16.13
CA CYS A 372 0.92 -25.77 15.28
C CYS A 372 1.18 -26.41 13.92
N GLU A 373 0.20 -27.15 13.40
CA GLU A 373 0.20 -27.50 11.99
C GLU A 373 0.00 -26.22 11.18
N ALA A 374 0.76 -26.03 10.10
CA ALA A 374 0.46 -24.98 9.15
C ALA A 374 -0.88 -25.33 8.50
N GLU A 375 -1.86 -24.44 8.58
CA GLU A 375 -3.11 -24.62 7.84
C GLU A 375 -2.75 -24.81 6.36
N ILE A 376 -2.99 -26.00 5.83
CA ILE A 376 -2.91 -26.24 4.39
C ILE A 376 -4.09 -25.49 3.80
N ILE A 377 -3.83 -24.26 3.35
CA ILE A 377 -4.75 -23.53 2.48
C ILE A 377 -4.69 -24.27 1.13
N SER A 378 -5.64 -25.19 0.94
CA SER A 378 -5.81 -25.99 -0.28
C SER A 378 -6.56 -25.23 -1.37
#